data_AF-A0A9D4DVS0-F1
#
_entry.id   AF-A0A9D4DVS0-F1
#
_cell.length_a   1.000
_cell.length_b   1.000
_cell.length_c   1.000
_cell.angle_alpha   90.00
_cell.angle_beta   90.00
_cell.angle_gamma   90.00
#
_symmetry.space_group_name_H-M   'P 1'
#
loop_
_entity.id
_entity.type
_entity.pdbx_description
1 polymer ?
#
loop_
_entity_poly.entity_id
_entity_poly.type
_entity_poly.pdbx_seq_one_letter_code
_entity_poly.pdbx_strand_id
1 'polypeptide(L)'
;MRTIAPEIRARIQFVFKNHALTEVSIRFRLILIKMELFKMLNSQLILFIIKTTFITFNLDGGWSSWGGWQSCSVSCGVGLKVQRRTCNSPSPSAYGKGCEGNSETSAVCVNTPCK
;
A
#
# COMPACT_ATOMS: atom_id res chain seq x y z
N MET A 1 63.61 3.52 3.25
CA MET A 1 62.67 2.45 2.85
C MET A 1 62.60 1.42 3.97
N ARG A 2 61.46 1.42 4.67
CA ARG A 2 60.79 0.34 5.42
C ARG A 2 61.66 -0.68 6.18
N THR A 3 61.93 -0.36 7.44
CA THR A 3 62.01 -1.38 8.50
C THR A 3 60.69 -2.15 8.55
N ILE A 4 60.75 -3.48 8.45
CA ILE A 4 59.62 -4.36 8.75
C ILE A 4 60.08 -5.25 9.90
N ALA A 5 59.46 -5.07 11.07
CA ALA A 5 59.88 -5.64 12.34
C ALA A 5 59.69 -7.18 12.37
N PRO A 6 60.76 -7.95 12.63
CA PRO A 6 60.73 -9.41 12.57
C PRO A 6 59.93 -10.05 13.72
N GLU A 7 59.83 -9.37 14.87
CA GLU A 7 59.12 -9.83 16.08
C GLU A 7 57.59 -9.59 16.03
N ILE A 8 57.15 -8.52 15.36
CA ILE A 8 55.74 -8.09 15.35
C ILE A 8 54.90 -8.96 14.38
N ARG A 9 55.50 -9.47 13.31
CA ARG A 9 54.80 -10.29 12.30
C ARG A 9 54.29 -11.62 12.87
N ALA A 10 55.05 -12.24 13.78
CA ALA A 10 54.68 -13.50 14.42
C ALA A 10 53.59 -13.31 15.50
N ARG A 11 53.65 -12.22 16.28
CA ARG A 11 52.63 -11.89 17.28
C ARG A 11 51.29 -11.48 16.66
N ILE A 12 51.28 -10.76 15.55
CA ILE A 12 50.02 -10.36 14.87
C ILE A 12 49.30 -11.58 14.29
N GLN A 13 50.00 -12.54 13.66
CA GLN A 13 49.37 -13.80 13.21
C GLN A 13 48.81 -14.65 14.36
N PHE A 14 49.38 -14.54 15.57
CA PHE A 14 48.89 -15.25 16.76
C PHE A 14 47.69 -14.55 17.42
N VAL A 15 47.64 -13.22 17.42
CA VAL A 15 46.50 -12.42 17.93
C VAL A 15 45.24 -12.63 17.09
N PHE A 16 45.37 -12.75 15.76
CA PHE A 16 44.23 -13.00 14.88
C PHE A 16 43.63 -14.41 14.96
N LYS A 17 44.34 -15.39 15.55
CA LYS A 17 43.83 -16.78 15.64
C LYS A 17 42.97 -17.06 16.87
N ASN A 18 42.98 -16.20 17.89
CA ASN A 18 42.27 -16.45 19.16
C ASN A 18 41.28 -15.36 19.59
N HIS A 19 41.05 -14.31 18.78
CA HIS A 19 40.10 -13.23 19.06
C HIS A 19 38.83 -13.29 18.20
N ALA A 20 38.38 -14.50 17.83
CA ALA A 20 37.19 -14.73 17.00
C ALA A 20 36.04 -15.47 17.72
N LEU A 21 36.17 -15.80 19.01
CA LEU A 21 35.17 -16.61 19.73
C LEU A 21 34.47 -15.89 20.90
N THR A 22 34.98 -14.75 21.39
CA THR A 22 34.32 -13.98 22.46
C THR A 22 33.50 -12.77 21.96
N GLU A 23 33.90 -12.14 20.86
CA GLU A 23 33.11 -11.09 20.17
C GLU A 23 31.80 -11.64 19.61
N VAL A 24 31.82 -12.88 19.09
CA VAL A 24 30.62 -13.51 18.53
C VAL A 24 29.61 -13.79 19.63
N SER A 25 30.00 -14.27 20.81
CA SER A 25 29.04 -14.57 21.89
C SER A 25 28.37 -13.31 22.47
N ILE A 26 29.09 -12.19 22.61
CA ILE A 26 28.51 -10.92 23.09
C ILE A 26 27.67 -10.25 22.00
N ARG A 27 28.13 -10.24 20.74
CA ARG A 27 27.31 -9.74 19.62
C ARG A 27 26.10 -10.62 19.38
N PHE A 28 26.20 -11.94 19.53
CA PHE A 28 25.08 -12.87 19.42
C PHE A 28 24.14 -12.73 20.63
N ARG A 29 24.63 -12.51 21.84
CA ARG A 29 23.80 -12.15 23.01
C ARG A 29 23.14 -10.78 22.84
N LEU A 30 23.81 -9.78 22.27
CA LEU A 30 23.24 -8.47 21.95
C LEU A 30 22.28 -8.53 20.75
N ILE A 31 22.49 -9.42 19.79
CA ILE A 31 21.57 -9.73 18.68
C ILE A 31 20.35 -10.47 19.21
N LEU A 32 20.52 -11.44 20.12
CA LEU A 32 19.43 -12.14 20.78
C LEU A 32 18.63 -11.19 21.69
N ILE A 33 19.28 -10.32 22.47
CA ILE A 33 18.62 -9.28 23.26
C ILE A 33 17.96 -8.22 22.33
N LYS A 34 18.57 -7.86 21.19
CA LYS A 34 17.93 -7.03 20.15
C LYS A 34 16.76 -7.74 19.47
N MET A 35 16.80 -9.06 19.29
CA MET A 35 15.69 -9.86 18.77
C MET A 35 14.56 -9.97 19.79
N GLU A 36 14.85 -10.06 21.09
CA GLU A 36 13.85 -10.01 22.17
C GLU A 36 13.24 -8.60 22.34
N LEU A 37 14.02 -7.53 22.16
CA LEU A 37 13.52 -6.15 22.14
C LEU A 37 12.78 -5.80 20.83
N PHE A 38 13.14 -6.42 19.69
CA PHE A 38 12.42 -6.30 18.41
C PHE A 38 11.13 -7.16 18.40
N LYS A 39 11.09 -8.26 19.15
CA LYS A 39 9.84 -8.98 19.45
C LYS A 39 8.81 -8.08 20.17
N MET A 40 9.24 -7.02 20.88
CA MET A 40 8.37 -5.97 21.49
C MET A 40 7.99 -4.82 20.53
N LEU A 41 8.61 -4.72 19.35
CA LEU A 41 7.99 -4.10 18.16
C LEU A 41 6.97 -5.05 17.50
N ASN A 42 6.63 -6.10 18.26
CA ASN A 42 5.34 -6.72 18.45
C ASN A 42 4.68 -7.18 17.17
N SER A 43 4.53 -8.50 17.03
CA SER A 43 3.75 -9.15 15.98
C SER A 43 2.46 -8.38 15.63
N GLN A 44 1.78 -7.81 16.63
CA GLN A 44 0.61 -6.94 16.43
C GLN A 44 0.89 -5.64 15.67
N LEU A 45 2.01 -4.94 15.94
CA LEU A 45 2.40 -3.72 15.21
C LEU A 45 2.92 -4.06 13.80
N ILE A 46 3.69 -5.14 13.64
CA ILE A 46 4.13 -5.61 12.31
C ILE A 46 2.92 -6.08 11.48
N LEU A 47 1.99 -6.84 12.05
CA LEU A 47 0.74 -7.22 11.39
C LEU A 47 -0.15 -6.01 11.14
N PHE A 48 -0.18 -5.02 12.04
CA PHE A 48 -0.88 -3.76 11.83
C PHE A 48 -0.25 -2.96 10.69
N ILE A 49 1.08 -2.92 10.57
CA ILE A 49 1.78 -2.29 9.45
C ILE A 49 1.51 -3.06 8.16
N ILE A 50 1.69 -4.38 8.11
CA ILE A 50 1.40 -5.18 6.91
C ILE A 50 -0.07 -5.00 6.49
N LYS A 51 -0.99 -5.04 7.45
CA LYS A 51 -2.42 -4.84 7.21
C LYS A 51 -2.73 -3.41 6.76
N THR A 52 -2.20 -2.37 7.41
CA THR A 52 -2.44 -0.98 6.99
C THR A 52 -1.79 -0.67 5.64
N THR A 53 -0.55 -1.11 5.39
CA THR A 53 0.14 -0.93 4.11
C THR A 53 -0.57 -1.67 2.97
N PHE A 54 -1.05 -2.89 3.21
CA PHE A 54 -1.81 -3.67 2.22
C PHE A 54 -3.24 -3.13 2.01
N ILE A 55 -3.89 -2.62 3.05
CA ILE A 55 -5.20 -1.93 2.96
C ILE A 55 -5.07 -0.60 2.20
N THR A 56 -3.98 0.16 2.38
CA THR A 56 -3.74 1.38 1.58
C THR A 56 -3.44 1.07 0.11
N PHE A 57 -2.93 -0.13 -0.18
CA PHE A 57 -2.57 -0.57 -1.52
C PHE A 57 -3.77 -1.12 -2.31
N ASN A 58 -4.76 -1.71 -1.64
CA ASN A 58 -6.01 -2.17 -2.22
C ASN A 58 -7.16 -1.24 -1.80
N LEU A 59 -7.24 -0.10 -2.47
CA LEU A 59 -8.37 0.80 -2.34
C LEU A 59 -9.34 0.48 -3.47
N ASP A 60 -10.46 -0.16 -3.15
CA ASP A 60 -11.51 -0.44 -4.12
C ASP A 60 -12.19 0.86 -4.59
N GLY A 61 -12.60 0.87 -5.86
CA GLY A 61 -13.28 2.00 -6.48
C GLY A 61 -14.67 2.21 -5.89
N GLY A 62 -14.96 3.45 -5.53
CA GLY A 62 -16.28 3.90 -5.09
C GLY A 62 -16.96 4.76 -6.15
N TRP A 63 -18.26 4.54 -6.31
CA TRP A 63 -19.10 5.39 -7.12
C TRP A 63 -19.20 6.79 -6.51
N SER A 64 -19.05 7.82 -7.32
CA SER A 64 -19.52 9.16 -6.97
C SER A 64 -21.03 9.18 -6.86
N SER A 65 -21.54 10.22 -6.20
CA SER A 65 -22.96 10.55 -6.27
C SER A 65 -23.41 10.65 -7.72
N TRP A 66 -24.64 10.24 -8.00
CA TRP A 66 -25.24 10.43 -9.31
C TRP A 66 -25.18 11.91 -9.70
N GLY A 67 -24.71 12.18 -10.92
CA GLY A 67 -24.84 13.48 -11.54
C GLY A 67 -26.32 13.83 -11.77
N GLY A 68 -26.58 15.09 -12.09
CA GLY A 68 -27.92 15.53 -12.45
C GLY A 68 -28.44 14.80 -13.69
N TRP A 69 -29.77 14.69 -13.79
CA TRP A 69 -30.43 14.22 -15.00
C TRP A 69 -30.11 15.15 -16.16
N GLN A 70 -29.67 14.57 -17.28
CA GLN A 70 -29.58 15.26 -18.56
C GLN A 70 -30.97 15.65 -19.07
N SER A 71 -31.00 16.58 -20.02
CA SER A 71 -32.23 16.97 -20.73
C SER A 71 -32.95 15.75 -21.31
N CYS A 72 -34.28 15.83 -21.35
CA CYS A 72 -35.10 14.82 -22.00
C CYS A 72 -34.70 14.68 -23.48
N SER A 73 -34.69 13.46 -23.99
CA SER A 73 -34.31 13.14 -25.38
C SER A 73 -35.21 13.81 -26.42
N VAL A 74 -36.40 14.22 -26.01
CA VAL A 74 -37.40 14.90 -26.83
C VAL A 74 -37.74 16.25 -26.22
N SER A 75 -38.15 17.21 -27.05
CA SER A 75 -38.67 18.51 -26.59
C SER A 75 -40.16 18.49 -26.28
N CYS A 76 -40.91 17.51 -26.80
CA CYS A 76 -42.35 17.31 -26.57
C CYS A 76 -42.68 15.81 -26.44
N GLY A 77 -43.79 15.49 -25.79
CA GLY A 77 -44.25 14.13 -25.59
C GLY A 77 -43.39 13.33 -24.59
N VAL A 78 -43.33 12.01 -24.79
CA VAL A 78 -42.61 11.09 -23.89
C VAL A 78 -41.22 10.81 -24.44
N GLY A 79 -40.20 10.89 -23.59
CA GLY A 79 -38.83 10.53 -23.94
C GLY A 79 -38.06 9.94 -22.76
N LEU A 80 -36.74 9.93 -22.89
CA LEU A 80 -35.82 9.41 -21.88
C LEU A 80 -34.86 10.51 -21.44
N LYS A 81 -34.56 10.52 -20.14
CA LYS A 81 -33.48 11.30 -19.55
C LYS A 81 -32.46 10.33 -18.96
N VAL A 82 -31.21 10.75 -18.97
CA VAL A 82 -30.07 9.92 -18.56
C VAL A 82 -29.33 10.63 -17.42
N GLN A 83 -28.82 9.89 -16.45
CA GLN A 83 -27.87 10.41 -15.48
C GLN A 83 -26.66 9.48 -15.39
N ARG A 84 -25.50 10.05 -15.08
CA ARG A 84 -24.23 9.31 -14.99
C ARG A 84 -23.58 9.50 -13.64
N ARG A 85 -22.74 8.55 -13.27
CA ARG A 85 -21.83 8.61 -12.12
C ARG A 85 -20.45 8.13 -12.55
N THR A 86 -19.45 8.45 -11.75
CA THR A 86 -18.04 8.16 -12.04
C THR A 86 -17.44 7.29 -10.94
N CYS A 87 -16.53 6.38 -11.29
CA CYS A 87 -15.84 5.53 -10.33
C CYS A 87 -14.59 6.25 -9.79
N ASN A 88 -14.79 7.28 -8.97
CA ASN A 88 -13.70 8.14 -8.47
C ASN A 88 -13.91 8.62 -7.02
N SER A 89 -14.86 8.05 -6.28
CA SER A 89 -15.18 8.46 -4.91
C SER A 89 -15.18 7.26 -3.95
N PRO A 90 -14.02 6.62 -3.73
CA PRO A 90 -12.69 6.98 -4.22
C PRO A 90 -12.31 6.31 -5.56
N SER A 91 -11.25 6.77 -6.22
CA SER A 91 -10.71 6.08 -7.41
C SER A 91 -10.04 4.76 -7.02
N PRO A 92 -10.22 3.67 -7.79
CA PRO A 92 -9.55 2.41 -7.50
C PRO A 92 -8.04 2.57 -7.58
N SER A 93 -7.32 1.96 -6.65
CA SER A 93 -5.87 1.84 -6.74
C SER A 93 -5.48 0.84 -7.84
N ALA A 94 -4.18 0.75 -8.16
CA ALA A 94 -3.69 -0.16 -9.20
C ALA A 94 -4.05 -1.65 -8.98
N TYR A 95 -4.35 -2.04 -7.74
CA TYR A 95 -4.71 -3.41 -7.37
C TYR A 95 -6.12 -3.52 -6.75
N GLY A 96 -6.79 -2.38 -6.53
CA GLY A 96 -8.16 -2.33 -6.05
C GLY A 96 -9.16 -2.73 -7.12
N LYS A 97 -10.32 -3.22 -6.70
CA LYS A 97 -11.42 -3.57 -7.61
C LYS A 97 -12.03 -2.32 -8.21
N GLY A 98 -12.46 -2.40 -9.47
CA GLY A 98 -13.29 -1.37 -10.08
C GLY A 98 -14.69 -1.32 -9.45
N CYS A 99 -15.44 -0.25 -9.73
CA CYS A 99 -16.81 -0.14 -9.25
C CYS A 99 -17.73 -1.15 -9.94
N GLU A 100 -18.54 -1.86 -9.14
CA GLU A 100 -19.51 -2.81 -9.65
C GLU A 100 -20.83 -2.13 -10.04
N GLY A 101 -21.43 -2.56 -11.16
CA GLY A 101 -22.69 -2.03 -11.70
C GLY A 101 -22.51 -0.96 -12.78
N ASN A 102 -23.62 -0.33 -13.18
CA ASN A 102 -23.64 0.60 -14.31
C ASN A 102 -23.18 2.01 -13.91
N SER A 103 -22.41 2.67 -14.79
CA SER A 103 -22.04 4.09 -14.69
C SER A 103 -23.15 5.04 -15.17
N GLU A 104 -24.16 4.50 -15.84
CA GLU A 104 -25.25 5.24 -16.45
C GLU A 104 -26.60 4.60 -16.11
N THR A 105 -27.63 5.42 -15.92
CA THR A 105 -29.02 4.97 -15.80
C THR A 105 -29.97 5.93 -16.52
N SER A 106 -31.08 5.39 -17.00
CA SER A 106 -32.10 6.12 -17.76
C SER A 106 -33.46 6.07 -17.07
N ALA A 107 -34.23 7.15 -17.17
CA ALA A 107 -35.61 7.21 -16.71
C ALA A 107 -36.50 7.90 -17.75
N VAL A 108 -37.80 7.60 -17.73
CA VAL A 108 -38.78 8.26 -18.58
C VAL A 108 -38.96 9.73 -18.15
N CYS A 109 -39.08 10.62 -19.12
CA CYS A 109 -39.47 12.00 -18.95
C CYS A 109 -40.67 12.31 -19.85
N VAL A 110 -41.56 13.18 -19.36
CA VAL A 110 -42.76 13.60 -20.07
C VAL A 110 -42.75 15.11 -20.18
N ASN A 111 -42.64 15.59 -21.40
CA ASN A 111 -42.74 17.00 -21.77
C ASN A 111 -44.15 17.32 -22.23
N THR A 112 -44.40 18.59 -22.54
CA THR A 112 -45.68 19.03 -23.11
C THR A 112 -46.02 18.22 -24.37
N PRO A 113 -47.30 17.91 -24.63
CA PRO A 113 -47.71 17.21 -25.85
C PRO A 113 -47.16 17.88 -27.11
N CYS A 114 -46.83 17.08 -28.12
CA CYS A 114 -46.45 17.60 -29.43
C CYS A 114 -47.69 18.21 -30.12
N LYS A 115 -47.47 19.29 -30.86
CA LYS A 115 -48.52 20.02 -31.59
C LYS A 115 -48.64 19.50 -33.02
#